data_AF-A0A926IQ80-F1
#
_entry.id   AF-A0A926IQ80-F1
#
_cell.length_a   1.000
_cell.length_b   1.000
_cell.length_c   1.000
_cell.angle_alpha   90.00
_cell.angle_beta   90.00
_cell.angle_gamma   90.00
#
_symmetry.space_group_name_H-M   'P 1'
#
loop_
_entity.id
_entity.type
_entity.pdbx_description
1 polymer ?
#
loop_
_entity_poly.entity_id
_entity_poly.type
_entity_poly.pdbx_seq_one_letter_code
_entity_poly.pdbx_strand_id
1 'polypeptide(L)'
;MMAKIVKGSDFKGVVDYILDKGKNAQVVAYDGLFMENKETIAMSFNAQSLMNGNVAKPVGHIALSFSKEDEPRLTNCVMGGIALEYMERMGIKDTQFFIARHFDKEHPHVHIAFNRIDNNGNTISDRHERLRSTRICKELTLIYGLHMANGKENVKRNRLKEPDKTKYELYDILKTEVGICGNWGVLVANLKRQGVEVHFSHRGQTDEIQGVVFTKNGYHFNGSKVDRRFSYSKIDAALQSNRCRERKGMMTNEYEVATPSTPSSIAQSEFFNGSLGLLNGSDSSCNAADVEANQEMAEILRRKKKRKRGMRL
;
A
#
# COMPACT_ATOMS: atom_id res chain seq x y z
N MET A 1 -0.19 -3.71 -2.79
CA MET A 1 0.76 -4.55 -2.02
C MET A 1 1.82 -3.68 -1.33
N MET A 2 2.29 -4.05 -0.13
CA MET A 2 3.38 -3.40 0.60
C MET A 2 4.36 -4.42 1.17
N ALA A 3 5.64 -4.04 1.28
CA ALA A 3 6.69 -4.89 1.85
C ALA A 3 7.27 -4.28 3.13
N LYS A 4 7.51 -5.12 4.13
CA LYS A 4 8.31 -4.80 5.32
C LYS A 4 9.56 -5.66 5.32
N ILE A 5 10.72 -5.03 5.24
CA ILE A 5 12.04 -5.69 5.24
C ILE A 5 12.67 -5.59 6.62
N VAL A 6 13.09 -6.73 7.17
CA VAL A 6 13.81 -6.87 8.43
C VAL A 6 15.08 -7.67 8.17
N LYS A 7 16.18 -7.27 8.80
CA LYS A 7 17.47 -7.96 8.74
C LYS A 7 17.87 -8.38 10.15
N GLY A 8 18.32 -9.61 10.31
CA GLY A 8 18.63 -10.21 11.61
C GLY A 8 19.88 -11.08 11.59
N SER A 9 20.21 -11.64 12.75
CA SER A 9 21.36 -12.51 12.96
C SER A 9 21.00 -13.93 13.37
N ASP A 10 19.72 -14.23 13.59
CA ASP A 10 19.25 -15.50 14.12
C ASP A 10 18.23 -16.16 13.17
N PHE A 11 18.67 -17.22 12.48
CA PHE A 11 17.81 -18.01 11.61
C PHE A 11 16.80 -18.85 12.39
N LYS A 12 17.12 -19.30 13.61
CA LYS A 12 16.16 -20.04 14.43
C LYS A 12 15.00 -19.14 14.80
N GLY A 13 15.29 -17.92 15.28
CA GLY A 13 14.28 -16.93 15.63
C GLY A 13 13.35 -16.56 14.47
N VAL A 14 13.87 -16.38 13.24
CA VAL A 14 13.00 -16.08 12.09
C VAL A 14 12.15 -17.28 11.68
N VAL A 15 12.69 -18.51 11.72
CA VAL A 15 11.95 -19.73 11.40
C VAL A 15 10.86 -19.98 12.44
N ASP A 16 11.18 -19.86 13.73
CA ASP A 16 10.22 -19.98 14.83
C ASP A 16 9.09 -18.98 14.70
N TYR A 17 9.42 -17.72 14.38
CA TYR A 17 8.44 -16.67 14.14
C TYR A 17 7.55 -16.98 12.93
N ILE A 18 8.11 -17.38 11.79
CA ILE A 18 7.30 -17.60 10.57
C ILE A 18 6.46 -18.87 10.68
N LEU A 19 6.98 -19.94 11.28
CA LEU A 19 6.27 -21.21 11.43
C LEU A 19 5.59 -21.35 12.79
N ASP A 20 5.22 -20.23 13.41
CA ASP A 20 4.49 -20.20 14.67
C ASP A 20 3.09 -20.83 14.50
N LYS A 21 2.73 -21.76 15.39
CA LYS A 21 1.46 -22.49 15.31
C LYS A 21 0.24 -21.57 15.45
N GLY A 22 0.36 -20.49 16.23
CA GLY A 22 -0.71 -19.50 16.41
C GLY A 22 -1.01 -18.68 15.16
N LYS A 23 -0.20 -18.80 14.10
CA LYS A 23 -0.39 -18.06 12.84
C LYS A 23 -1.02 -18.87 11.72
N ASN A 24 -1.31 -20.15 11.96
CA ASN A 24 -1.80 -21.09 10.96
C ASN A 24 -0.95 -21.06 9.68
N ALA A 25 0.38 -21.00 9.84
CA ALA A 25 1.30 -20.78 8.73
C ALA A 25 1.26 -21.93 7.71
N GLN A 26 1.18 -21.58 6.43
CA GLN A 26 1.27 -22.54 5.33
C GLN A 26 2.47 -22.21 4.46
N VAL A 27 3.42 -23.14 4.32
CA VAL A 27 4.55 -22.98 3.39
C VAL A 27 4.05 -23.07 1.96
N VAL A 28 4.40 -22.07 1.13
CA VAL A 28 3.92 -21.96 -0.26
C VAL A 28 5.04 -22.15 -1.30
N ALA A 29 6.29 -21.89 -0.93
CA ALA A 29 7.46 -22.13 -1.79
C ALA A 29 8.74 -22.18 -0.95
N TYR A 30 9.74 -22.92 -1.40
CA TYR A 30 11.07 -22.97 -0.79
C TYR A 30 12.11 -23.46 -1.79
N ASP A 31 13.39 -23.18 -1.51
CA ASP A 31 14.52 -23.74 -2.25
C ASP A 31 15.76 -23.84 -1.34
N GLY A 32 16.57 -24.88 -1.55
CA GLY A 32 17.84 -25.10 -0.84
C GLY A 32 17.75 -25.46 0.65
N LEU A 33 16.58 -25.81 1.18
CA LEU A 33 16.35 -26.08 2.60
C LEU A 33 15.85 -27.51 2.85
N PHE A 34 16.27 -28.10 3.96
CA PHE A 34 15.66 -29.32 4.51
C PHE A 34 14.40 -28.94 5.31
N MET A 35 13.22 -29.17 4.73
CA MET A 35 11.92 -28.73 5.25
C MET A 35 11.24 -29.79 6.14
N GLU A 36 11.98 -30.44 7.04
CA GLU A 36 11.42 -31.49 7.92
C GLU A 36 10.82 -30.90 9.20
N ASN A 37 11.54 -29.98 9.83
CA ASN A 37 11.16 -29.32 11.08
C ASN A 37 11.88 -27.98 11.22
N LYS A 38 11.56 -27.20 12.26
CA LYS A 38 12.12 -25.84 12.42
C LYS A 38 13.63 -25.86 12.60
N GLU A 39 14.14 -26.88 13.28
CA GLU A 39 15.54 -27.08 13.59
C GLU A 39 16.35 -27.34 12.31
N THR A 40 15.91 -28.27 11.46
CA THR A 40 16.54 -28.61 10.17
C THR A 40 16.52 -27.44 9.19
N ILE A 41 15.45 -26.65 9.17
CA ILE A 41 15.37 -25.43 8.35
C ILE A 41 16.41 -24.41 8.84
N ALA A 42 16.48 -24.15 10.14
CA ALA A 42 17.45 -23.21 10.71
C ALA A 42 18.90 -23.68 10.50
N MET A 43 19.17 -24.98 10.66
CA MET A 43 20.48 -25.57 10.38
C MET A 43 20.88 -25.40 8.91
N SER A 44 19.95 -25.61 7.97
CA SER A 44 20.19 -25.42 6.54
C SER A 44 20.66 -23.99 6.24
N PHE A 45 19.97 -22.99 6.80
CA PHE A 45 20.36 -21.58 6.66
C PHE A 45 21.71 -21.26 7.30
N ASN A 46 21.92 -21.74 8.53
CA ASN A 46 23.17 -21.51 9.25
C ASN A 46 24.36 -22.08 8.48
N ALA A 47 24.24 -23.28 7.91
CA ALA A 47 25.30 -23.92 7.13
C ALA A 47 25.77 -23.03 5.96
N GLN A 48 24.85 -22.49 5.15
CA GLN A 48 25.20 -21.59 4.05
C GLN A 48 25.75 -20.25 4.56
N SER A 49 25.29 -19.75 5.71
CA SER A 49 25.80 -18.48 6.26
C SER A 49 27.28 -18.53 6.64
N LEU A 50 27.82 -19.71 6.95
CA LEU A 50 29.23 -19.90 7.28
C LEU A 50 30.16 -19.68 6.07
N MET A 51 29.62 -19.70 4.84
CA MET A 51 30.40 -19.37 3.63
C MET A 51 30.92 -17.93 3.65
N ASN A 52 30.31 -17.04 4.47
CA ASN A 52 30.77 -15.67 4.64
C ASN A 52 30.51 -15.17 6.08
N GLY A 53 31.41 -15.54 6.99
CA GLY A 53 31.34 -15.16 8.41
C GLY A 53 31.47 -13.66 8.72
N ASN A 54 31.80 -12.82 7.73
CA ASN A 54 31.93 -11.37 7.94
C ASN A 54 30.57 -10.64 7.97
N VAL A 55 29.49 -11.31 7.54
CA VAL A 55 28.15 -10.71 7.50
C VAL A 55 27.50 -10.82 8.87
N ALA A 56 27.51 -9.72 9.65
CA ALA A 56 26.91 -9.70 10.99
C ALA A 56 25.38 -9.98 11.02
N LYS A 57 24.68 -9.78 9.89
CA LYS A 57 23.24 -9.99 9.77
C LYS A 57 22.91 -10.79 8.49
N PRO A 58 23.12 -12.11 8.47
CA PRO A 58 22.89 -12.95 7.29
C PRO A 58 21.40 -13.21 7.04
N VAL A 59 20.52 -12.98 8.02
CA VAL A 59 19.09 -13.25 7.89
C VAL A 59 18.40 -12.12 7.13
N GLY A 60 17.71 -12.47 6.04
CA GLY A 60 16.74 -11.63 5.37
C GLY A 60 15.31 -12.07 5.66
N HIS A 61 14.46 -11.14 6.11
CA HIS A 61 13.04 -11.37 6.35
C HIS A 61 12.19 -10.31 5.67
N ILE A 62 11.23 -10.73 4.86
CA ILE A 62 10.32 -9.82 4.15
C ILE A 62 8.90 -10.27 4.40
N ALA A 63 8.05 -9.37 4.90
CA ALA A 63 6.61 -9.57 4.92
C ALA A 63 6.00 -8.82 3.73
N LEU A 64 5.31 -9.51 2.83
CA LEU A 64 4.50 -8.92 1.77
C LEU A 64 3.03 -8.93 2.18
N SER A 65 2.44 -7.76 2.35
CA SER A 65 1.04 -7.55 2.70
C SER A 65 0.24 -7.11 1.49
N PHE A 66 -0.96 -7.68 1.35
CA PHE A 66 -1.90 -7.39 0.27
C PHE A 66 -3.14 -6.65 0.81
N SER A 67 -3.94 -6.07 -0.09
CA SER A 67 -5.21 -5.50 0.32
C SER A 67 -6.17 -6.62 0.71
N LYS A 68 -7.08 -6.35 1.66
CA LYS A 68 -8.19 -7.26 1.96
C LYS A 68 -9.14 -7.40 0.77
N GLU A 69 -9.25 -6.35 -0.06
CA GLU A 69 -10.06 -6.37 -1.28
C GLU A 69 -9.58 -7.40 -2.31
N ASP A 70 -8.29 -7.76 -2.26
CA ASP A 70 -7.71 -8.75 -3.17
C ASP A 70 -7.89 -10.20 -2.65
N GLU A 71 -8.35 -10.38 -1.40
CA GLU A 71 -8.40 -11.68 -0.71
C GLU A 71 -9.02 -12.83 -1.52
N PRO A 72 -10.17 -12.65 -2.22
CA PRO A 72 -10.79 -13.73 -3.00
C PRO A 72 -9.91 -14.29 -4.12
N ARG A 73 -8.92 -13.51 -4.57
CA ARG A 73 -8.02 -13.83 -5.70
C ARG A 73 -6.65 -14.32 -5.25
N LEU A 74 -6.34 -14.23 -3.95
CA LEU A 74 -5.02 -14.51 -3.39
C LEU A 74 -4.94 -15.94 -2.87
N THR A 75 -4.84 -16.90 -3.79
CA THR A 75 -4.51 -18.29 -3.48
C THR A 75 -3.02 -18.43 -3.11
N ASN A 76 -2.63 -19.56 -2.50
CA ASN A 76 -1.24 -19.84 -2.17
C ASN A 76 -0.33 -19.81 -3.41
N CYS A 77 -0.82 -20.33 -4.55
CA CYS A 77 -0.10 -20.30 -5.82
C CYS A 77 0.12 -18.88 -6.33
N VAL A 78 -0.91 -18.02 -6.28
CA VAL A 78 -0.81 -16.61 -6.69
C VAL A 78 0.16 -15.85 -5.79
N MET A 79 -0.01 -15.94 -4.47
CA MET A 79 0.85 -15.23 -3.51
C MET A 79 2.29 -15.71 -3.58
N GLY A 80 2.52 -17.02 -3.71
CA GLY A 80 3.85 -17.59 -3.92
C GLY A 80 4.49 -17.11 -5.22
N GLY A 81 3.73 -17.07 -6.32
CA GLY A 81 4.19 -16.55 -7.62
C GLY A 81 4.62 -15.08 -7.54
N ILE A 82 3.79 -14.22 -6.94
CA ILE A 82 4.10 -12.80 -6.74
C ILE A 82 5.35 -12.64 -5.85
N ALA A 83 5.46 -13.42 -4.78
CA ALA A 83 6.59 -13.36 -3.86
C ALA A 83 7.92 -13.79 -4.53
N LEU A 84 7.90 -14.83 -5.36
CA LEU A 84 9.04 -15.26 -6.15
C LEU A 84 9.47 -14.21 -7.17
N GLU A 85 8.51 -13.58 -7.87
CA GLU A 85 8.83 -12.50 -8.81
C GLU A 85 9.37 -11.25 -8.08
N TYR A 86 8.82 -10.93 -6.91
CA TYR A 86 9.34 -9.87 -6.06
C TYR A 86 10.80 -10.13 -5.66
N MET A 87 11.14 -11.35 -5.23
CA MET A 87 12.53 -11.73 -4.91
C MET A 87 13.46 -11.59 -6.11
N GLU A 88 13.05 -12.08 -7.28
CA GLU A 88 13.81 -11.98 -8.53
C GLU A 88 14.13 -10.52 -8.88
N ARG A 89 13.13 -9.63 -8.81
CA ARG A 89 13.30 -8.18 -9.08
C ARG A 89 14.11 -7.46 -8.00
N MET A 90 14.07 -7.93 -6.76
CA MET A 90 14.91 -7.42 -5.67
C MET A 90 16.38 -7.84 -5.80
N GLY A 91 16.69 -8.78 -6.68
CA GLY A 91 18.02 -9.39 -6.80
C GLY A 91 18.31 -10.41 -5.70
N ILE A 92 17.27 -10.94 -5.06
CA ILE A 92 17.38 -12.05 -4.11
C ILE A 92 17.31 -13.34 -4.94
N LYS A 93 18.47 -13.79 -5.40
CA LYS A 93 18.62 -14.93 -6.32
C LYS A 93 19.67 -15.89 -5.79
N ASP A 94 19.59 -17.12 -6.26
CA ASP A 94 20.60 -18.17 -6.06
C ASP A 94 21.02 -18.26 -4.59
N THR A 95 20.02 -18.30 -3.70
CA THR A 95 20.16 -18.37 -2.25
C THR A 95 19.05 -19.23 -1.68
N GLN A 96 19.26 -19.77 -0.48
CA GLN A 96 18.23 -20.44 0.29
C GLN A 96 17.07 -19.51 0.65
N PHE A 97 15.84 -20.03 0.55
CA PHE A 97 14.66 -19.33 1.05
C PHE A 97 13.49 -20.27 1.34
N PHE A 98 12.57 -19.80 2.17
CA PHE A 98 11.20 -20.30 2.17
C PHE A 98 10.19 -19.16 2.30
N ILE A 99 8.99 -19.40 1.81
CA ILE A 99 7.86 -18.49 1.80
C ILE A 99 6.70 -19.18 2.52
N ALA A 100 6.11 -18.50 3.49
CA ALA A 100 4.92 -18.98 4.19
C ALA A 100 3.83 -17.92 4.22
N ARG A 101 2.59 -18.33 3.97
CA ARG A 101 1.40 -17.51 4.16
C ARG A 101 0.95 -17.60 5.61
N HIS A 102 0.56 -16.48 6.20
CA HIS A 102 -0.08 -16.42 7.53
C HIS A 102 -1.56 -16.07 7.40
N PHE A 103 -2.35 -16.52 8.37
CA PHE A 103 -3.79 -16.25 8.47
C PHE A 103 -4.16 -15.56 9.81
N ASP A 104 -3.17 -15.00 10.51
CA ASP A 104 -3.31 -14.35 11.83
C ASP A 104 -3.80 -12.90 11.78
N LYS A 105 -3.94 -12.31 10.58
CA LYS A 105 -4.34 -10.91 10.41
C LYS A 105 -5.50 -10.78 9.43
N GLU A 106 -6.20 -9.66 9.55
CA GLU A 106 -7.32 -9.27 8.70
C GLU A 106 -6.97 -9.15 7.20
N HIS A 107 -5.70 -8.90 6.86
CA HIS A 107 -5.26 -8.77 5.47
C HIS A 107 -4.36 -9.95 5.08
N PRO A 108 -4.50 -10.47 3.85
CA PRO A 108 -3.63 -11.52 3.35
C PRO A 108 -2.16 -11.08 3.33
N HIS A 109 -1.26 -11.94 3.79
CA HIS A 109 0.17 -11.67 3.75
C HIS A 109 1.01 -12.95 3.72
N VAL A 110 2.20 -12.83 3.14
CA VAL A 110 3.24 -13.87 3.17
C VAL A 110 4.51 -13.33 3.81
N HIS A 111 5.26 -14.24 4.41
CA HIS A 111 6.59 -14.01 4.93
C HIS A 111 7.61 -14.80 4.12
N ILE A 112 8.70 -14.14 3.76
CA ILE A 112 9.85 -14.69 3.06
C ILE A 112 11.00 -14.66 4.06
N ALA A 113 11.59 -15.81 4.35
CA ALA A 113 12.91 -15.88 4.98
C ALA A 113 13.91 -16.34 3.93
N PHE A 114 15.05 -15.67 3.84
CA PHE A 114 16.10 -16.00 2.89
C PHE A 114 17.48 -15.74 3.49
N ASN A 115 18.49 -16.42 2.95
CA ASN A 115 19.88 -16.15 3.31
C ASN A 115 20.40 -14.97 2.49
N ARG A 116 21.01 -13.98 3.15
CA ARG A 116 21.69 -12.87 2.46
C ARG A 116 23.03 -13.27 1.89
N ILE A 117 23.52 -14.47 2.17
CA ILE A 117 24.71 -15.05 1.56
C ILE A 117 24.21 -15.99 0.47
N ASP A 118 24.58 -15.71 -0.77
CA ASP A 118 24.20 -16.53 -1.93
C ASP A 118 24.98 -17.85 -1.98
N ASN A 119 24.64 -18.70 -2.94
CA ASN A 119 25.24 -20.03 -3.12
C ASN A 119 26.74 -19.99 -3.48
N ASN A 120 27.28 -18.81 -3.79
CA ASN A 120 28.70 -18.58 -4.07
C ASN A 120 29.43 -17.93 -2.88
N GLY A 121 28.75 -17.69 -1.75
CA GLY A 121 29.30 -17.01 -0.58
C GLY A 121 29.28 -15.48 -0.66
N ASN A 122 28.70 -14.89 -1.71
CA ASN A 122 28.61 -13.43 -1.83
C ASN A 122 27.45 -12.87 -1.03
N THR A 123 27.59 -11.64 -0.54
CA THR A 123 26.50 -10.95 0.16
C THR A 123 25.55 -10.29 -0.83
N ILE A 124 24.25 -10.61 -0.74
CA ILE A 124 23.17 -9.94 -1.46
C ILE A 124 23.08 -8.48 -1.00
N SER A 125 23.19 -7.57 -1.97
CA SER A 125 23.25 -6.14 -1.71
C SER A 125 21.94 -5.59 -1.13
N ASP A 126 22.04 -4.90 0.00
CA ASP A 126 20.94 -4.20 0.66
C ASP A 126 20.89 -2.70 0.29
N ARG A 127 21.71 -2.26 -0.67
CA ARG A 127 21.76 -0.87 -1.11
C ARG A 127 20.39 -0.43 -1.62
N HIS A 128 19.87 0.65 -1.04
CA HIS A 128 18.57 1.24 -1.35
C HIS A 128 17.40 0.23 -1.37
N GLU A 129 17.48 -0.86 -0.58
CA GLU A 129 16.51 -1.96 -0.64
C GLU A 129 15.06 -1.50 -0.40
N ARG A 130 14.85 -0.54 0.52
CA ARG A 130 13.51 -0.01 0.81
C ARG A 130 12.92 0.76 -0.36
N LEU A 131 13.74 1.54 -1.06
CA LEU A 131 13.32 2.30 -2.24
C LEU A 131 13.01 1.36 -3.41
N ARG A 132 13.90 0.41 -3.67
CA ARG A 132 13.71 -0.64 -4.70
C ARG A 132 12.45 -1.45 -4.43
N SER A 133 12.28 -1.91 -3.19
CA SER A 133 11.12 -2.66 -2.74
C SER A 133 9.82 -1.88 -2.91
N THR A 134 9.77 -0.62 -2.50
CA THR A 134 8.58 0.23 -2.68
C THR A 134 8.19 0.37 -4.15
N ARG A 135 9.17 0.60 -5.02
CA ARG A 135 8.96 0.68 -6.48
C ARG A 135 8.44 -0.65 -7.05
N ILE A 136 9.10 -1.75 -6.72
CA ILE A 136 8.71 -3.09 -7.20
C ILE A 136 7.32 -3.48 -6.68
N CYS A 137 6.98 -3.19 -5.43
CA CYS A 137 5.65 -3.43 -4.90
C CYS A 137 4.58 -2.69 -5.69
N LYS A 138 4.84 -1.42 -6.06
CA LYS A 138 3.92 -0.63 -6.88
C LYS A 138 3.78 -1.22 -8.28
N GLU A 139 4.89 -1.57 -8.93
CA GLU A 139 4.89 -2.19 -10.26
C GLU A 139 4.15 -3.53 -10.27
N LEU A 140 4.41 -4.41 -9.30
CA LEU A 140 3.72 -5.70 -9.18
C LEU A 140 2.23 -5.52 -8.86
N THR A 141 1.87 -4.53 -8.03
CA THR A 141 0.45 -4.23 -7.77
C THR A 141 -0.28 -3.86 -9.07
N LEU A 142 0.37 -3.11 -9.98
CA LEU A 142 -0.20 -2.81 -11.31
C LEU A 142 -0.27 -4.04 -12.21
N ILE A 143 0.83 -4.80 -12.33
CA ILE A 143 0.93 -5.95 -13.24
C ILE A 143 -0.10 -7.03 -12.91
N TYR A 144 -0.29 -7.30 -11.62
CA TYR A 144 -1.23 -8.32 -11.15
C TYR A 144 -2.66 -7.78 -10.98
N GLY A 145 -2.93 -6.52 -11.36
CA GLY A 145 -4.25 -5.90 -11.22
C GLY A 145 -4.77 -5.94 -9.79
N LEU A 146 -3.88 -5.76 -8.81
CA LEU A 146 -4.19 -5.73 -7.39
C LEU A 146 -4.70 -4.35 -6.98
N HIS A 147 -5.44 -4.30 -5.88
CA HIS A 147 -6.01 -3.07 -5.36
C HIS A 147 -4.93 -2.01 -5.06
N MET A 148 -5.11 -0.86 -5.69
CA MET A 148 -4.39 0.37 -5.39
C MET A 148 -5.23 1.22 -4.45
N ALA A 149 -4.75 1.38 -3.22
CA ALA A 149 -5.39 2.28 -2.26
C ALA A 149 -5.39 3.69 -2.85
N ASN A 150 -6.58 4.18 -3.17
CA ASN A 150 -6.77 5.56 -3.59
C ASN A 150 -6.89 6.45 -2.35
N GLY A 151 -6.23 7.59 -2.39
CA GLY A 151 -6.36 8.65 -1.38
C GLY A 151 -5.81 8.33 0.01
N LYS A 152 -6.31 9.08 1.00
CA LYS A 152 -5.86 9.10 2.42
C LYS A 152 -7.00 8.82 3.40
N GLU A 153 -8.18 8.56 2.87
CA GLU A 153 -9.44 8.35 3.56
C GLU A 153 -9.45 7.02 4.34
N ASN A 154 -8.90 5.94 3.78
CA ASN A 154 -8.96 4.59 4.36
C ASN A 154 -7.80 4.27 5.32
N VAL A 155 -7.14 5.28 5.85
CA VAL A 155 -6.01 5.11 6.78
C VAL A 155 -6.55 4.90 8.20
N LYS A 156 -6.18 3.77 8.83
CA LYS A 156 -6.51 3.47 10.23
C LYS A 156 -5.79 4.43 11.18
N ARG A 157 -6.38 5.61 11.41
CA ARG A 157 -5.77 6.73 12.16
C ARG A 157 -5.33 6.36 13.58
N ASN A 158 -6.08 5.47 14.23
CA ASN A 158 -5.78 4.94 15.56
C ASN A 158 -4.47 4.12 15.62
N ARG A 159 -3.94 3.64 14.49
CA ARG A 159 -2.69 2.86 14.43
C ARG A 159 -1.48 3.72 14.06
N LEU A 160 -1.67 4.99 13.71
CA LEU A 160 -0.59 5.90 13.40
C LEU A 160 0.17 6.26 14.67
N LYS A 161 1.50 6.33 14.54
CA LYS A 161 2.40 6.83 15.58
C LYS A 161 2.89 8.21 15.17
N GLU A 162 3.35 8.99 16.14
CA GLU A 162 4.03 10.25 15.80
C GLU A 162 5.30 9.99 14.98
N PRO A 163 5.66 10.85 14.02
CA PRO A 163 4.99 12.12 13.66
C PRO A 163 3.81 11.97 12.68
N ASP A 164 3.56 10.76 12.15
CA ASP A 164 2.54 10.52 11.13
C ASP A 164 1.12 10.79 11.65
N LYS A 165 0.84 10.48 12.92
CA LYS A 165 -0.46 10.80 13.53
C LYS A 165 -0.77 12.29 13.44
N THR A 166 0.12 13.16 13.90
CA THR A 166 -0.03 14.62 13.78
C THR A 166 -0.11 15.09 12.33
N LYS A 167 0.69 14.50 11.42
CA LYS A 167 0.64 14.82 9.99
C LYS A 167 -0.74 14.57 9.36
N TYR A 168 -1.37 13.47 9.75
CA TYR A 168 -2.70 13.09 9.26
C TYR A 168 -3.80 13.94 9.87
N GLU A 169 -3.67 14.35 11.13
CA GLU A 169 -4.55 15.36 11.75
C GLU A 169 -4.45 16.71 11.02
N LEU A 170 -3.23 17.17 10.71
CA LEU A 170 -3.02 18.36 9.87
C LEU A 170 -3.66 18.22 8.50
N TYR A 171 -3.59 17.04 7.87
CA TYR A 171 -4.24 16.81 6.58
C TYR A 171 -5.75 17.04 6.64
N ASP A 172 -6.44 16.56 7.68
CA ASP A 172 -7.89 16.69 7.82
C ASP A 172 -8.31 18.15 8.08
N ILE A 173 -7.59 18.83 8.98
CA ILE A 173 -7.79 20.26 9.26
C ILE A 173 -7.60 21.07 7.98
N LEU A 174 -6.46 20.91 7.30
CA LEU A 174 -6.16 21.65 6.07
C LEU A 174 -7.15 21.34 4.94
N LYS A 175 -7.57 20.08 4.80
CA LYS A 175 -8.56 19.69 3.78
C LYS A 175 -9.88 20.44 3.96
N THR A 176 -10.29 20.63 5.21
CA THR A 176 -11.53 21.33 5.57
C THR A 176 -11.36 22.83 5.40
N GLU A 177 -10.35 23.42 6.04
CA GLU A 177 -10.17 24.88 6.09
C GLU A 177 -9.83 25.48 4.72
N VAL A 178 -8.96 24.83 3.94
CA VAL A 178 -8.62 25.30 2.57
C VAL A 178 -9.82 25.18 1.63
N GLY A 179 -10.76 24.27 1.92
CA GLY A 179 -12.00 24.13 1.15
C GLY A 179 -13.01 25.24 1.40
N ILE A 180 -12.91 25.95 2.53
CA ILE A 180 -13.90 26.94 2.98
C ILE A 180 -13.35 28.36 2.86
N CYS A 181 -12.08 28.59 3.20
CA CYS A 181 -11.53 29.94 3.30
C CYS A 181 -11.35 30.61 1.93
N GLY A 182 -11.53 31.93 1.87
CA GLY A 182 -11.30 32.75 0.66
C GLY A 182 -9.99 33.56 0.64
N ASN A 183 -9.24 33.58 1.75
CA ASN A 183 -7.95 34.27 1.85
C ASN A 183 -7.06 33.69 2.98
N TRP A 184 -5.77 34.01 2.92
CA TRP A 184 -4.77 33.52 3.87
C TRP A 184 -4.97 34.01 5.30
N GLY A 185 -5.41 35.25 5.50
CA GLY A 185 -5.63 35.79 6.85
C GLY A 185 -6.68 35.00 7.63
N VAL A 186 -7.82 34.71 6.97
CA VAL A 186 -8.89 33.87 7.55
C VAL A 186 -8.41 32.44 7.77
N LEU A 187 -7.70 31.86 6.79
CA LEU A 187 -7.15 30.51 6.92
C LEU A 187 -6.19 30.39 8.11
N VAL A 188 -5.23 31.31 8.26
CA VAL A 188 -4.26 31.30 9.36
C VAL A 188 -4.96 31.48 10.71
N ALA A 189 -5.97 32.35 10.79
CA ALA A 189 -6.75 32.53 12.02
C ALA A 189 -7.52 31.27 12.42
N ASN A 190 -8.16 30.58 11.45
CA ASN A 190 -8.87 29.32 11.71
C ASN A 190 -7.92 28.19 12.11
N LEU A 191 -6.77 28.08 11.45
CA LEU A 191 -5.73 27.10 11.77
C LEU A 191 -5.18 27.33 13.17
N LYS A 192 -4.90 28.59 13.54
CA LYS A 192 -4.43 28.95 14.89
C LYS A 192 -5.43 28.55 15.97
N ARG A 193 -6.74 28.72 15.72
CA ARG A 193 -7.81 28.27 16.65
C ARG A 193 -7.81 26.76 16.88
N GLN A 194 -7.34 25.99 15.90
CA GLN A 194 -7.20 24.53 15.98
C GLN A 194 -5.79 24.09 16.44
N GLY A 195 -4.99 25.02 16.98
CA GLY A 195 -3.65 24.76 17.49
C GLY A 195 -2.63 24.46 16.39
N VAL A 196 -2.84 24.99 15.18
CA VAL A 196 -1.89 24.89 14.06
C VAL A 196 -1.24 26.25 13.84
N GLU A 197 0.07 26.31 13.98
CA GLU A 197 0.85 27.51 13.62
C GLU A 197 1.30 27.42 12.16
N VAL A 198 1.32 28.56 11.49
CA VAL A 198 1.66 28.66 10.07
C VAL A 198 2.86 29.58 9.92
N HIS A 199 3.89 29.09 9.24
CA HIS A 199 5.11 29.84 8.93
C HIS A 199 5.35 29.81 7.42
N PHE A 200 5.64 30.97 6.82
CA PHE A 200 5.97 31.06 5.40
C PHE A 200 7.48 30.95 5.21
N SER A 201 7.90 30.12 4.25
CA SER A 201 9.32 30.00 3.89
C SER A 201 9.61 30.86 2.66
N HIS A 202 10.67 31.67 2.72
CA HIS A 202 11.04 32.62 1.67
C HIS A 202 12.24 32.13 0.85
N ARG A 203 12.35 32.59 -0.40
CA ARG A 203 13.45 32.23 -1.29
C ARG A 203 14.69 33.09 -0.99
N GLY A 204 15.66 32.54 -0.26
CA GLY A 204 16.93 33.23 0.02
C GLY A 204 16.70 34.53 0.80
N GLN A 205 17.19 35.66 0.27
CA GLN A 205 16.97 37.01 0.83
C GLN A 205 15.85 37.80 0.14
N THR A 206 15.00 37.13 -0.65
CA THR A 206 13.86 37.80 -1.30
C THR A 206 12.60 37.63 -0.47
N ASP A 207 11.69 38.60 -0.51
CA ASP A 207 10.36 38.50 0.11
C ASP A 207 9.43 37.50 -0.62
N GLU A 208 9.92 36.82 -1.67
CA GLU A 208 9.15 35.82 -2.42
C GLU A 208 8.87 34.57 -1.56
N ILE A 209 7.59 34.30 -1.29
CA ILE A 209 7.16 33.11 -0.54
C ILE A 209 7.34 31.87 -1.42
N GLN A 210 8.24 30.99 -1.00
CA GLN A 210 8.53 29.72 -1.67
C GLN A 210 7.66 28.56 -1.15
N GLY A 211 7.14 28.68 0.07
CA GLY A 211 6.44 27.57 0.72
C GLY A 211 5.77 27.95 2.03
N VAL A 212 5.10 26.96 2.61
CA VAL A 212 4.36 27.09 3.86
C VAL A 212 4.68 25.87 4.74
N VAL A 213 4.90 26.14 6.02
CA VAL A 213 5.20 25.15 7.06
C VAL A 213 4.11 25.22 8.11
N PHE A 214 3.58 24.05 8.47
CA PHE A 214 2.56 23.89 9.50
C PHE A 214 3.17 23.22 10.74
N THR A 215 2.93 23.80 11.91
CA THR A 215 3.37 23.27 13.19
C THR A 215 2.16 22.86 14.02
N LYS A 216 2.19 21.64 14.57
CA LYS A 216 1.18 21.15 15.52
C LYS A 216 1.82 20.10 16.43
N ASN A 217 1.42 20.05 17.70
CA ASN A 217 1.91 19.05 18.68
C ASN A 217 3.46 18.97 18.76
N GLY A 218 4.17 20.07 18.50
CA GLY A 218 5.64 20.10 18.46
C GLY A 218 6.30 19.54 17.18
N TYR A 219 5.51 19.14 16.16
CA TYR A 219 6.00 18.66 14.88
C TYR A 219 5.79 19.69 13.76
N HIS A 220 6.77 19.80 12.86
CA HIS A 220 6.76 20.75 11.75
C HIS A 220 6.70 20.02 10.40
N PHE A 221 5.80 20.45 9.52
CA PHE A 221 5.64 19.86 8.20
C PHE A 221 5.54 20.94 7.12
N ASN A 222 6.40 20.85 6.11
CA ASN A 222 6.17 21.54 4.84
C ASN A 222 4.79 21.12 4.29
N GLY A 223 3.99 22.08 3.83
CA GLY A 223 2.65 21.80 3.34
C GLY A 223 2.62 20.75 2.22
N SER A 224 3.58 20.81 1.28
CA SER A 224 3.75 19.81 0.22
C SER A 224 4.10 18.40 0.72
N LYS A 225 4.67 18.29 1.92
CA LYS A 225 4.96 17.01 2.59
C LYS A 225 3.75 16.47 3.34
N VAL A 226 2.83 17.33 3.80
CA VAL A 226 1.51 16.92 4.30
C VAL A 226 0.71 16.36 3.13
N ASP A 227 0.50 17.14 2.08
CA ASP A 227 -0.07 16.71 0.80
C ASP A 227 0.40 17.61 -0.33
N ARG A 228 0.55 17.07 -1.55
CA ARG A 228 0.92 17.88 -2.71
C ARG A 228 -0.07 19.02 -2.97
N ARG A 229 -1.31 18.95 -2.51
CA ARG A 229 -2.34 20.01 -2.60
C ARG A 229 -2.13 21.16 -1.62
N PHE A 230 -1.35 20.95 -0.56
CA PHE A 230 -1.10 21.97 0.46
C PHE A 230 0.23 22.71 0.27
N SER A 231 0.78 22.72 -0.95
CA SER A 231 1.84 23.68 -1.29
C SER A 231 1.27 25.10 -1.29
N TYR A 232 2.10 26.10 -0.96
CA TYR A 232 1.68 27.51 -0.91
C TYR A 232 0.88 27.93 -2.16
N SER A 233 1.46 27.73 -3.36
CA SER A 233 0.83 28.10 -4.63
C SER A 233 -0.53 27.44 -4.87
N LYS A 234 -0.76 26.24 -4.34
CA LYS A 234 -2.03 25.52 -4.53
C LYS A 234 -3.07 25.89 -3.49
N ILE A 235 -2.65 26.16 -2.26
CA ILE A 235 -3.55 26.76 -1.27
C ILE A 235 -3.98 28.13 -1.78
N ASP A 236 -3.05 28.95 -2.24
CA ASP A 236 -3.36 30.29 -2.77
C ASP A 236 -4.38 30.22 -3.92
N ALA A 237 -4.13 29.36 -4.91
CA ALA A 237 -5.08 29.12 -6.01
C ALA A 237 -6.46 28.63 -5.53
N ALA A 238 -6.52 27.78 -4.51
CA ALA A 238 -7.77 27.29 -3.93
C ALA A 238 -8.55 28.42 -3.23
N LEU A 239 -7.87 29.23 -2.42
CA LEU A 239 -8.46 30.38 -1.74
C LEU A 239 -9.00 31.41 -2.74
N GLN A 240 -8.25 31.70 -3.81
CA GLN A 240 -8.72 32.57 -4.90
C GLN A 240 -9.97 32.00 -5.59
N SER A 241 -10.00 30.69 -5.83
CA SER A 241 -11.14 30.01 -6.45
C SER A 241 -12.39 30.06 -5.56
N ASN A 242 -12.24 29.87 -4.25
CA ASN A 242 -13.33 29.95 -3.29
C ASN A 242 -13.94 31.36 -3.27
N ARG A 243 -13.09 32.40 -3.22
CA ARG A 243 -13.53 33.80 -3.29
C ARG A 243 -14.28 34.11 -4.59
N CYS A 244 -13.84 33.58 -5.72
CA CYS A 244 -14.54 33.74 -7.00
C CYS A 244 -15.90 33.02 -7.01
N ARG A 245 -15.98 31.84 -6.38
CA ARG A 245 -17.24 31.07 -6.26
C ARG A 245 -18.26 31.81 -5.39
N GLU A 246 -17.84 32.34 -4.25
CA GLU A 246 -18.70 33.14 -3.37
C GLU A 246 -19.28 34.34 -4.10
N ARG A 247 -18.45 35.09 -4.84
CA ARG A 247 -18.90 36.24 -5.64
C ARG A 247 -19.91 35.86 -6.73
N LYS A 248 -19.70 34.73 -7.41
CA LYS A 248 -20.64 34.24 -8.45
C LYS A 248 -21.95 33.73 -7.84
N GLY A 249 -21.89 33.06 -6.70
CA GLY A 249 -23.09 32.59 -5.97
C GLY A 249 -23.94 33.73 -5.42
N MET A 250 -23.33 34.85 -5.04
CA MET A 250 -24.06 36.07 -4.65
C MET A 250 -24.77 36.71 -5.85
N MET A 251 -24.15 36.75 -7.03
CA MET A 251 -24.80 37.31 -8.22
C MET A 251 -25.96 36.45 -8.74
N THR A 252 -25.92 35.12 -8.62
CA THR A 252 -27.05 34.27 -9.02
C THR A 252 -28.26 34.39 -8.09
N ASN A 253 -28.05 34.75 -6.81
CA ASN A 253 -29.14 34.91 -5.84
C ASN A 253 -29.86 36.27 -5.95
N GLU A 254 -29.31 37.25 -6.67
CA GLU A 254 -29.98 38.55 -6.91
C GLU A 254 -31.00 38.51 -8.07
N TYR A 255 -30.99 37.45 -8.90
CA TYR A 255 -31.93 37.31 -10.03
C TYR A 255 -33.10 36.34 -9.78
N GLU A 256 -33.21 35.77 -8.56
CA GLU A 256 -34.30 34.83 -8.20
C GLU A 256 -35.37 35.44 -7.29
N VAL A 257 -35.41 36.78 -7.14
CA VAL A 257 -36.47 37.51 -6.43
C VAL A 257 -37.27 38.35 -7.41
N ALA A 258 -37.97 37.69 -8.34
CA ALA A 258 -39.16 38.22 -8.99
C ALA A 258 -39.88 37.10 -9.76
N THR A 259 -40.87 36.46 -9.13
CA THR A 259 -42.22 36.25 -9.69
C THR A 259 -43.12 35.58 -8.64
N PRO A 260 -44.35 36.09 -8.41
CA PRO A 260 -45.30 35.48 -7.49
C PRO A 260 -46.01 34.26 -8.11
N SER A 261 -46.32 33.31 -7.25
CA SER A 261 -46.96 32.02 -7.50
C SER A 261 -48.49 32.12 -7.65
N THR A 262 -49.11 31.25 -8.48
CA THR A 262 -50.31 30.40 -8.17
C THR A 262 -50.68 29.46 -9.35
N PRO A 263 -51.50 28.40 -9.14
CA PRO A 263 -51.30 27.06 -9.74
C PRO A 263 -52.42 26.59 -10.69
N SER A 264 -52.17 25.53 -11.47
CA SER A 264 -53.18 24.71 -12.19
C SER A 264 -52.50 23.44 -12.75
N SER A 265 -52.56 22.29 -12.07
CA SER A 265 -53.52 21.17 -12.22
C SER A 265 -53.45 20.35 -13.53
N ILE A 266 -53.02 19.10 -13.36
CA ILE A 266 -53.52 17.83 -13.94
C ILE A 266 -53.52 17.68 -15.48
N ALA A 267 -52.67 16.75 -15.96
CA ALA A 267 -53.11 15.72 -16.91
C ALA A 267 -52.25 14.45 -16.73
N GLN A 268 -52.93 13.36 -16.39
CA GLN A 268 -52.41 12.00 -16.35
C GLN A 268 -52.08 11.53 -17.78
N SER A 269 -51.09 10.64 -17.91
CA SER A 269 -51.26 9.48 -18.78
C SER A 269 -50.38 8.34 -18.28
N GLU A 270 -51.08 7.25 -17.95
CA GLU A 270 -50.60 5.90 -17.73
C GLU A 270 -49.90 5.38 -18.99
N PHE A 271 -49.01 4.39 -18.87
CA PHE A 271 -49.27 3.05 -19.41
C PHE A 271 -48.09 2.06 -19.31
N PHE A 272 -48.46 0.84 -18.87
CA PHE A 272 -47.88 -0.51 -19.08
C PHE A 272 -46.48 -0.82 -18.51
N ASN A 273 -46.29 -1.65 -17.48
CA ASN A 273 -46.75 -3.01 -17.11
C ASN A 273 -45.96 -4.17 -17.77
N GLY A 274 -45.60 -5.18 -16.93
CA GLY A 274 -45.03 -6.48 -17.29
C GLY A 274 -43.67 -6.74 -16.62
N SER A 275 -43.52 -7.27 -15.40
CA SER A 275 -44.02 -8.52 -14.77
C SER A 275 -43.22 -9.79 -15.14
N LEU A 276 -43.04 -10.62 -14.10
CA LEU A 276 -42.51 -12.00 -14.01
C LEU A 276 -40.99 -12.18 -14.18
N GLY A 277 -40.26 -12.87 -13.31
CA GLY A 277 -40.63 -13.77 -12.20
C GLY A 277 -39.78 -15.05 -12.25
N LEU A 278 -39.17 -15.40 -11.10
CA LEU A 278 -38.78 -16.74 -10.62
C LEU A 278 -37.88 -17.64 -11.49
N LEU A 279 -36.76 -18.13 -10.92
CA LEU A 279 -36.67 -19.44 -10.25
C LEU A 279 -35.24 -19.74 -9.73
N ASN A 280 -35.19 -20.37 -8.56
CA ASN A 280 -34.03 -21.02 -7.94
C ASN A 280 -33.50 -22.19 -8.79
N GLY A 281 -32.20 -22.47 -8.66
CA GLY A 281 -31.57 -23.73 -9.07
C GLY A 281 -30.15 -23.84 -8.52
N SER A 282 -30.01 -24.52 -7.40
CA SER A 282 -28.76 -25.00 -6.80
C SER A 282 -28.16 -26.13 -7.64
N ASP A 283 -26.84 -26.09 -7.89
CA ASP A 283 -25.88 -27.16 -7.52
C ASP A 283 -24.58 -27.13 -8.37
N SER A 284 -23.47 -27.26 -7.64
CA SER A 284 -22.26 -28.01 -7.99
C SER A 284 -21.58 -27.74 -9.36
N SER A 285 -20.56 -26.87 -9.34
CA SER A 285 -19.41 -26.94 -10.27
C SER A 285 -18.30 -25.95 -9.88
N CYS A 286 -17.75 -26.06 -8.66
CA CYS A 286 -16.56 -25.31 -8.24
C CYS A 286 -15.42 -26.28 -7.95
N ASN A 287 -14.83 -26.86 -9.00
CA ASN A 287 -13.58 -27.65 -8.88
C ASN A 287 -12.74 -27.63 -10.17
N ALA A 288 -13.33 -27.39 -11.35
CA ALA A 288 -12.59 -27.44 -12.61
C ALA A 288 -11.72 -26.19 -12.86
N ALA A 289 -12.26 -24.99 -12.60
CA ALA A 289 -11.55 -23.72 -12.83
C ALA A 289 -10.34 -23.53 -11.90
N ASP A 290 -10.39 -24.06 -10.68
CA ASP A 290 -9.30 -23.97 -9.70
C ASP A 290 -8.13 -24.92 -10.04
N VAL A 291 -8.39 -26.04 -10.72
CA VAL A 291 -7.33 -26.95 -11.17
C VAL A 291 -6.60 -26.38 -12.37
N GLU A 292 -7.32 -25.73 -13.27
CA GLU A 292 -6.78 -25.20 -14.52
C GLU A 292 -5.83 -24.00 -14.27
N ALA A 293 -6.24 -23.06 -13.41
CA ALA A 293 -5.39 -21.95 -12.98
C ALA A 293 -4.14 -22.42 -12.21
N ASN A 294 -4.25 -23.50 -11.42
CA ASN A 294 -3.13 -24.08 -10.70
C ASN A 294 -2.15 -24.82 -11.63
N GLN A 295 -2.64 -25.44 -12.70
CA GLN A 295 -1.81 -26.09 -13.72
C GLN A 295 -1.06 -25.08 -14.58
N GLU A 296 -1.71 -24.00 -15.01
CA GLU A 296 -1.09 -22.95 -15.82
C GLU A 296 0.07 -22.26 -15.05
N MET A 297 -0.14 -21.95 -13.77
CA MET A 297 0.91 -21.38 -12.93
C MET A 297 2.05 -22.37 -12.64
N ALA A 298 1.75 -23.66 -12.46
CA ALA A 298 2.78 -24.69 -12.33
C ALA A 298 3.61 -24.85 -13.63
N GLU A 299 2.99 -24.70 -14.79
CA GLU A 299 3.69 -24.68 -16.09
C GLU A 299 4.61 -23.47 -16.23
N ILE A 300 4.15 -22.28 -15.85
CA ILE A 300 4.97 -21.05 -15.88
C ILE A 300 6.21 -21.22 -15.00
N LEU A 301 6.06 -21.78 -13.79
CA LEU A 301 7.17 -22.08 -12.89
C LEU A 301 8.13 -23.13 -13.46
N ARG A 302 7.61 -24.17 -14.12
CA ARG A 302 8.42 -25.19 -14.82
C ARG A 302 9.19 -24.61 -16.01
N ARG A 303 8.58 -23.72 -16.80
CA ARG A 303 9.22 -23.03 -17.94
C ARG A 303 10.36 -22.12 -17.46
N LYS A 304 10.19 -21.40 -16.35
CA LYS A 304 11.24 -20.61 -15.71
C LYS A 304 12.41 -21.48 -15.21
N LYS A 305 12.13 -22.66 -14.62
CA LYS A 305 13.15 -23.63 -14.19
C LYS A 305 13.93 -24.23 -15.36
N LYS A 306 13.28 -24.52 -16.50
CA LYS A 306 13.95 -25.00 -17.73
C LYS A 306 14.85 -23.93 -18.36
N ARG A 307 14.43 -22.67 -18.39
CA ARG A 307 15.29 -21.55 -18.86
C ARG A 307 16.58 -21.39 -18.04
N LYS A 308 16.55 -21.61 -16.73
CA LYS A 308 17.77 -21.59 -15.88
C LYS A 308 18.71 -22.77 -16.13
N ARG A 309 18.23 -23.93 -16.63
CA ARG A 309 19.08 -25.10 -16.95
C ARG A 309 19.73 -25.01 -18.33
N GLY A 310 19.15 -24.28 -19.29
CA GLY A 310 19.67 -24.13 -20.65
C GLY A 310 20.75 -23.06 -20.85
N MET A 311 21.14 -22.34 -19.80
CA MET A 311 22.19 -21.29 -19.82
C MET A 311 23.49 -21.74 -19.13
N ARG A 312 23.72 -23.05 -19.00
CA ARG A 312 25.06 -23.61 -18.75
C ARG A 312 25.58 -24.20 -20.06
N LEU A 313 26.24 -23.36 -20.83
CA LEU A 313 27.31 -23.71 -21.76
C LEU A 313 28.51 -22.85 -21.40
#